data_AF-A0A514WVA1-F1
#
_entry.id   AF-A0A514WVA1-F1
#
_cell.length_a   1.000
_cell.length_b   1.000
_cell.length_c   1.000
_cell.angle_alpha   90.00
_cell.angle_beta   90.00
_cell.angle_gamma   90.00
#
_symmetry.space_group_name_H-M   'P 1'
#
loop_
_entity.id
_entity.type
_entity.pdbx_description
1 polymer ?
#
loop_
_entity_poly.entity_id
_entity_poly.type
_entity_poly.pdbx_seq_one_letter_code
_entity_poly.pdbx_strand_id
1 'polypeptide(L)'
;MKAAWIGLGVGLWGLSCFAGPQFRTEVASALKFIERYQTTGDEGYDRGQWRAKVTSYVPSAIGVGKFNVPYDEPTAFVAGSIANVLSEIYFIDATFTSIPPMVTRTVQGFQKYYWGSLFNFYPSEYFNGVKIRQPRFMYLAPQWQGFANIPPDADTTSVANTTLHYYRSMVIGRQPTDVTAEVPEQVINALSAIRDLDRTPHIYNRLQRQIETGAFMTWLWDEKNPNMPHNYFARPDRGTRIPFNKNDVDCVVNANVLKLLSFARKDQGPGFKASCEHINRVVARKQFYFCGMYYPSRYALPYSVATNLREGVSCLEPSRQRLLNYVIAMQNPDGSWRNSFLARPDYIHSTAWALNALIMLGDPKNDLHRARIQRGVKFLLSQKEKDSAGLTYWPGQVFYAATFVARYPVVWRSTAYTTALSAKALLLADRFLNR
;
A
#
# COMPACT_ATOMS: atom_id res chain seq x y z
N MET A 1 -41.20 -65.71 25.56
CA MET A 1 -41.27 -64.79 24.40
C MET A 1 -41.00 -63.38 24.90
N LYS A 2 -39.83 -62.81 24.59
CA LYS A 2 -39.45 -61.43 24.95
C LYS A 2 -39.55 -60.57 23.68
N ALA A 3 -40.35 -59.52 23.73
CA ALA A 3 -40.52 -58.56 22.64
C ALA A 3 -39.39 -57.51 22.69
N ALA A 4 -38.71 -57.33 21.56
CA ALA A 4 -37.71 -56.30 21.36
C ALA A 4 -38.36 -55.10 20.66
N TRP A 5 -38.28 -53.92 21.29
CA TRP A 5 -38.62 -52.64 20.68
C TRP A 5 -37.33 -51.98 20.17
N ILE A 6 -37.24 -51.80 18.85
CA ILE A 6 -36.17 -51.04 18.21
C ILE A 6 -36.73 -49.63 17.93
N GLY A 7 -36.27 -48.65 18.70
CA GLY A 7 -36.56 -47.23 18.46
C GLY A 7 -35.60 -46.66 17.42
N LEU A 8 -36.14 -46.30 16.25
CA LEU A 8 -35.46 -45.51 15.22
C LEU A 8 -35.45 -44.04 15.62
N GLY A 9 -34.33 -43.57 16.15
CA GLY A 9 -34.07 -42.14 16.36
C GLY A 9 -33.65 -41.47 15.06
N VAL A 10 -34.58 -40.76 14.41
CA VAL A 10 -34.27 -39.88 13.29
C VAL A 10 -33.66 -38.59 13.84
N GLY A 11 -32.33 -38.48 13.77
CA GLY A 11 -31.60 -37.24 14.06
C GLY A 11 -31.86 -36.21 12.97
N LEU A 12 -32.71 -35.22 13.26
CA LEU A 12 -32.83 -34.00 12.47
C LEU A 12 -31.56 -33.17 12.66
N TRP A 13 -30.57 -33.38 11.79
CA TRP A 13 -29.45 -32.45 11.64
C TRP A 13 -30.00 -31.17 11.00
N GLY A 14 -30.23 -30.17 11.83
CA GLY A 14 -30.52 -28.82 11.38
C GLY A 14 -29.38 -28.32 10.51
N LEU A 15 -29.63 -28.23 9.20
CA LEU A 15 -28.83 -27.45 8.27
C LEU A 15 -28.88 -26.00 8.74
N SER A 16 -27.92 -25.63 9.58
CA SER A 16 -27.61 -24.24 9.86
C SER A 16 -27.12 -23.66 8.54
N CYS A 17 -28.02 -23.05 7.77
CA CYS A 17 -27.66 -22.20 6.65
C CYS A 17 -26.84 -21.06 7.23
N PHE A 18 -25.51 -21.22 7.29
CA PHE A 18 -24.61 -20.11 7.50
C PHE A 18 -24.82 -19.16 6.32
N ALA A 19 -25.62 -18.12 6.54
CA ALA A 19 -25.74 -17.04 5.58
C ALA A 19 -24.32 -16.53 5.29
N GLY A 20 -23.88 -16.70 4.04
CA GLY A 20 -22.56 -16.23 3.63
C GLY A 20 -22.43 -14.71 3.81
N PRO A 21 -21.21 -14.17 3.74
CA PRO A 21 -20.98 -12.74 3.90
C PRO A 21 -21.91 -11.91 3.00
N GLN A 22 -22.52 -10.87 3.55
CA GLN A 22 -23.54 -10.04 2.88
C GLN A 22 -23.09 -9.55 1.50
N PHE A 23 -21.80 -9.25 1.35
CA PHE A 23 -21.22 -8.67 0.13
C PHE A 23 -20.40 -9.65 -0.69
N ARG A 24 -20.55 -10.97 -0.48
CA ARG A 24 -19.73 -11.98 -1.16
C ARG A 24 -19.81 -11.88 -2.68
N THR A 25 -21.00 -11.61 -3.23
CA THR A 25 -21.22 -11.45 -4.68
C THR A 25 -20.48 -10.22 -5.23
N GLU A 26 -20.59 -9.07 -4.55
CA GLU A 26 -19.86 -7.85 -4.90
C GLU A 26 -18.35 -8.06 -4.86
N VAL A 27 -17.84 -8.68 -3.79
CA VAL A 27 -16.41 -8.96 -3.62
C VAL A 27 -15.93 -9.92 -4.73
N ALA A 28 -16.66 -11.00 -5.00
CA ALA A 28 -16.32 -11.93 -6.09
C ALA A 28 -16.31 -11.23 -7.47
N SER A 29 -17.29 -10.35 -7.73
CA SER A 29 -17.33 -9.56 -8.96
C SER A 29 -16.14 -8.62 -9.09
N ALA A 30 -15.75 -7.96 -8.00
CA ALA A 30 -14.57 -7.09 -7.94
C ALA A 30 -13.25 -7.86 -8.14
N LEU A 31 -13.12 -9.05 -7.55
CA LEU A 31 -11.94 -9.89 -7.75
C LEU A 31 -11.81 -10.37 -9.19
N LYS A 32 -12.93 -10.73 -9.85
CA LYS A 32 -12.94 -11.06 -11.28
C LYS A 32 -12.52 -9.87 -12.14
N PHE A 33 -12.96 -8.66 -11.79
CA PHE A 33 -12.48 -7.44 -12.46
C PHE A 33 -10.96 -7.28 -12.31
N ILE A 34 -10.44 -7.39 -11.08
CA ILE A 34 -8.99 -7.25 -10.81
C ILE A 34 -8.17 -8.30 -11.56
N GLU A 35 -8.66 -9.54 -11.62
CA GLU A 35 -8.02 -10.61 -12.38
C GLU A 35 -7.96 -10.28 -13.88
N ARG A 36 -9.09 -9.87 -14.46
CA ARG A 36 -9.17 -9.46 -15.87
C ARG A 36 -8.31 -8.23 -16.17
N TYR A 37 -8.15 -7.34 -15.19
CA TYR A 37 -7.37 -6.11 -15.29
C TYR A 37 -5.87 -6.33 -15.05
N GLN A 38 -5.45 -7.55 -14.70
CA GLN A 38 -4.05 -7.91 -14.53
C GLN A 38 -3.38 -8.05 -15.91
N THR A 39 -2.19 -7.49 -16.06
CA THR A 39 -1.48 -7.40 -17.35
C THR A 39 -0.97 -8.76 -17.82
N THR A 40 -1.03 -9.00 -19.12
CA THR A 40 -0.54 -10.24 -19.76
C THR A 40 0.94 -10.19 -20.08
N GLY A 41 1.49 -8.99 -20.28
CA GLY A 41 2.86 -8.77 -20.75
C GLY A 41 2.93 -7.99 -22.06
N ASP A 42 1.84 -7.99 -22.82
CA ASP A 42 1.76 -7.39 -24.15
C ASP A 42 1.55 -5.87 -24.10
N GLU A 43 1.11 -5.35 -22.95
CA GLU A 43 0.72 -3.96 -22.75
C GLU A 43 1.90 -3.06 -22.35
N GLY A 44 3.13 -3.55 -22.49
CA GLY A 44 4.33 -2.85 -22.00
C GLY A 44 4.54 -2.98 -20.48
N TYR A 45 3.74 -3.79 -19.80
CA TYR A 45 3.95 -4.20 -18.42
C TYR A 45 4.58 -5.58 -18.40
N ASP A 46 5.19 -5.98 -17.28
CA ASP A 46 5.44 -7.41 -17.11
C ASP A 46 4.13 -8.12 -16.78
N ARG A 47 4.08 -9.42 -17.07
CA ARG A 47 2.96 -10.27 -16.73
C ARG A 47 2.69 -10.21 -15.22
N GLY A 48 1.41 -10.17 -14.85
CA GLY A 48 1.00 -10.24 -13.45
C GLY A 48 1.00 -8.91 -12.70
N GLN A 49 1.18 -7.79 -13.39
CA GLN A 49 1.10 -6.45 -12.80
C GLN A 49 -0.30 -5.85 -13.00
N TRP A 50 -0.50 -4.63 -12.49
CA TRP A 50 -1.70 -3.84 -12.77
C TRP A 50 -1.30 -2.44 -13.15
N ARG A 51 -2.11 -1.83 -14.02
CA ARG A 51 -1.84 -0.49 -14.52
C ARG A 51 -1.89 0.54 -13.40
N ALA A 52 -0.87 1.40 -13.38
CA ALA A 52 -0.84 2.60 -12.55
C ALA A 52 -0.71 3.80 -13.48
N LYS A 53 -1.63 4.76 -13.35
CA LYS A 53 -1.62 5.97 -14.16
C LYS A 53 -0.89 7.08 -13.43
N VAL A 54 0.29 7.46 -13.92
CA VAL A 54 0.99 8.66 -13.49
C VAL A 54 0.50 9.87 -14.29
N THR A 55 0.30 10.99 -13.64
CA THR A 55 -0.06 12.26 -14.29
C THR A 55 0.74 13.39 -13.67
N SER A 56 1.36 14.20 -14.52
CA SER A 56 2.02 15.43 -14.11
C SER A 56 1.10 16.63 -14.29
N TYR A 57 1.08 17.53 -13.31
CA TYR A 57 0.39 18.81 -13.28
C TYR A 57 1.41 19.96 -13.27
N VAL A 58 2.65 19.68 -13.65
CA VAL A 58 3.67 20.68 -13.94
C VAL A 58 4.13 20.54 -15.40
N PRO A 59 4.47 21.65 -16.07
CA PRO A 59 5.05 21.59 -17.41
C PRO A 59 6.38 20.82 -17.42
N SER A 60 6.65 20.10 -18.51
CA SER A 60 7.87 19.29 -18.68
C SER A 60 9.17 20.11 -18.63
N ALA A 61 9.11 21.42 -18.88
CA ALA A 61 10.26 22.31 -18.74
C ALA A 61 10.80 22.35 -17.29
N ILE A 62 9.92 22.17 -16.30
CA ILE A 62 10.23 22.28 -14.86
C ILE A 62 9.87 21.01 -14.07
N GLY A 63 9.55 19.90 -14.75
CA GLY A 63 9.18 18.64 -14.13
C GLY A 63 9.15 17.45 -15.09
N VAL A 64 8.70 16.31 -14.58
CA VAL A 64 8.58 15.06 -15.35
C VAL A 64 7.18 14.93 -15.96
N GLY A 65 7.05 14.28 -17.11
CA GLY A 65 5.77 14.08 -17.82
C GLY A 65 5.32 15.31 -18.63
N LYS A 66 4.39 15.10 -19.57
CA LYS A 66 3.63 16.21 -20.19
C LYS A 66 2.50 16.65 -19.26
N PHE A 67 2.21 17.95 -19.25
CA PHE A 67 1.18 18.53 -18.39
C PHE A 67 -0.20 17.90 -18.68
N ASN A 68 -0.83 17.38 -17.62
CA ASN A 68 -2.15 16.76 -17.58
C ASN A 68 -2.32 15.57 -18.56
N VAL A 69 -1.23 14.94 -18.99
CA VAL A 69 -1.27 13.71 -19.78
C VAL A 69 -1.06 12.50 -18.85
N PRO A 70 -2.00 11.55 -18.79
CA PRO A 70 -1.82 10.32 -18.03
C PRO A 70 -0.95 9.33 -18.82
N TYR A 71 -0.02 8.68 -18.11
CA TYR A 71 0.80 7.60 -18.63
C TYR A 71 0.57 6.35 -17.80
N ASP A 72 0.40 5.21 -18.44
CA ASP A 72 0.45 3.92 -17.77
C ASP A 72 1.91 3.64 -17.43
N GLU A 73 2.26 3.47 -16.16
CA GLU A 73 3.64 3.32 -15.67
C GLU A 73 3.79 2.11 -14.74
N PRO A 74 4.57 1.06 -15.13
CA PRO A 74 4.78 -0.13 -14.32
C PRO A 74 5.64 0.15 -13.09
N THR A 75 5.20 -0.32 -11.93
CA THR A 75 5.96 -0.16 -10.68
C THR A 75 5.79 -1.39 -9.77
N ALA A 76 6.87 -1.79 -9.10
CA ALA A 76 6.80 -2.87 -8.10
C ALA A 76 5.94 -2.46 -6.90
N PHE A 77 5.96 -1.19 -6.51
CA PHE A 77 5.19 -0.69 -5.39
C PHE A 77 3.68 -0.90 -5.58
N VAL A 78 3.15 -0.55 -6.75
CA VAL A 78 1.71 -0.72 -7.02
C VAL A 78 1.34 -2.19 -7.13
N ALA A 79 2.14 -2.97 -7.85
CA ALA A 79 1.91 -4.40 -8.00
C ALA A 79 1.91 -5.11 -6.63
N GLY A 80 2.91 -4.84 -5.79
CA GLY A 80 3.01 -5.38 -4.44
C GLY A 80 1.91 -4.88 -3.50
N SER A 81 1.52 -3.60 -3.58
CA SER A 81 0.43 -3.05 -2.76
C SER A 81 -0.92 -3.74 -3.06
N ILE A 82 -1.23 -3.95 -4.34
CA ILE A 82 -2.45 -4.67 -4.75
C ILE A 82 -2.37 -6.12 -4.30
N ALA A 83 -1.26 -6.80 -4.57
CA ALA A 83 -1.07 -8.20 -4.17
C ALA A 83 -1.15 -8.39 -2.65
N ASN A 84 -0.66 -7.44 -1.85
CA ASN A 84 -0.78 -7.47 -0.40
C ASN A 84 -2.25 -7.36 0.04
N VAL A 85 -3.03 -6.43 -0.53
CA VAL A 85 -4.47 -6.31 -0.20
C VAL A 85 -5.24 -7.56 -0.62
N LEU A 86 -4.98 -8.09 -1.81
CA LEU A 86 -5.57 -9.35 -2.27
C LEU A 86 -5.21 -10.50 -1.33
N SER A 87 -3.95 -10.58 -0.90
CA SER A 87 -3.51 -11.62 0.02
C SER A 87 -4.25 -11.55 1.36
N GLU A 88 -4.43 -10.35 1.89
CA GLU A 88 -5.20 -10.15 3.11
C GLU A 88 -6.67 -10.55 2.93
N ILE A 89 -7.29 -10.30 1.77
CA ILE A 89 -8.64 -10.80 1.45
C ILE A 89 -8.66 -12.33 1.51
N TYR A 90 -7.68 -13.00 0.89
CA TYR A 90 -7.60 -14.45 0.88
C TYR A 90 -7.42 -15.05 2.29
N PHE A 91 -6.60 -14.43 3.15
CA PHE A 91 -6.43 -14.90 4.53
C PHE A 91 -7.65 -14.62 5.44
N ILE A 92 -8.54 -13.70 5.04
CA ILE A 92 -9.84 -13.51 5.68
C ILE A 92 -10.85 -14.57 5.19
N ASP A 93 -10.90 -14.83 3.89
CA ASP A 93 -11.79 -15.82 3.27
C ASP A 93 -11.06 -16.57 2.13
N ALA A 94 -10.58 -17.77 2.44
CA ALA A 94 -9.81 -18.60 1.51
C ALA A 94 -10.65 -19.18 0.36
N THR A 95 -11.98 -18.98 0.36
CA THR A 95 -12.84 -19.42 -0.75
C THR A 95 -12.67 -18.58 -2.01
N PHE A 96 -12.01 -17.42 -1.92
CA PHE A 96 -11.62 -16.59 -3.08
C PHE A 96 -10.39 -17.16 -3.79
N THR A 97 -10.55 -18.32 -4.43
CA THR A 97 -9.48 -19.11 -5.07
C THR A 97 -8.84 -18.45 -6.30
N SER A 98 -9.39 -17.36 -6.84
CA SER A 98 -8.75 -16.60 -7.92
C SER A 98 -7.57 -15.75 -7.44
N ILE A 99 -7.42 -15.53 -6.13
CA ILE A 99 -6.36 -14.68 -5.57
C ILE A 99 -4.97 -15.31 -5.67
N PRO A 100 -4.73 -16.56 -5.22
CA PRO A 100 -3.38 -17.13 -5.28
C PRO A 100 -2.75 -17.13 -6.68
N PRO A 101 -3.48 -17.45 -7.77
CA PRO A 101 -2.95 -17.30 -9.13
C PRO A 101 -2.57 -15.86 -9.50
N MET A 102 -3.37 -14.86 -9.10
CA MET A 102 -3.02 -13.45 -9.32
C MET A 102 -1.71 -13.08 -8.62
N VAL A 103 -1.58 -13.43 -7.33
CA VAL A 103 -0.39 -13.13 -6.52
C VAL A 103 0.85 -13.86 -7.08
N THR A 104 0.69 -15.12 -7.50
CA THR A 104 1.78 -15.91 -8.11
C THR A 104 2.34 -15.20 -9.35
N ARG A 105 1.47 -14.72 -10.24
CA ARG A 105 1.89 -13.97 -11.44
C ARG A 105 2.61 -12.67 -11.07
N THR A 106 2.14 -11.96 -10.04
CA THR A 106 2.82 -10.75 -9.55
C THR A 106 4.23 -11.04 -9.04
N VAL A 107 4.41 -12.10 -8.25
CA VAL A 107 5.73 -12.52 -7.74
C VAL A 107 6.67 -12.90 -8.88
N GLN A 108 6.18 -13.59 -9.91
CA GLN A 108 6.96 -13.89 -11.10
C GLN A 108 7.37 -12.61 -11.86
N GLY A 109 6.48 -11.63 -11.94
CA GLY A 109 6.73 -10.32 -12.55
C GLY A 109 7.76 -9.45 -11.82
N PHE A 110 8.16 -9.80 -10.60
CA PHE A 110 9.14 -9.02 -9.82
C PHE A 110 10.57 -9.09 -10.34
N GLN A 111 10.89 -10.04 -11.23
CA GLN A 111 12.25 -10.27 -11.71
C GLN A 111 12.97 -8.99 -12.18
N LYS A 112 12.27 -8.07 -12.86
CA LYS A 112 12.86 -6.84 -13.42
C LYS A 112 13.08 -5.72 -12.40
N TYR A 113 12.52 -5.84 -11.20
CA TYR A 113 12.62 -4.81 -10.15
C TYR A 113 13.73 -5.09 -9.15
N TYR A 114 14.27 -6.31 -9.14
CA TYR A 114 15.37 -6.66 -8.25
C TYR A 114 16.61 -5.78 -8.51
N TRP A 115 17.21 -5.37 -7.41
CA TRP A 115 18.55 -4.81 -7.33
C TRP A 115 19.31 -5.58 -6.24
N GLY A 116 19.92 -6.71 -6.64
CA GLY A 116 20.32 -7.72 -5.65
C GLY A 116 19.06 -8.24 -4.97
N SER A 117 19.02 -8.18 -3.63
CA SER A 117 17.83 -8.52 -2.84
C SER A 117 16.87 -7.35 -2.56
N LEU A 118 17.27 -6.11 -2.91
CA LEU A 118 16.42 -4.93 -2.74
C LEU A 118 15.45 -4.81 -3.93
N PHE A 119 14.39 -4.01 -3.76
CA PHE A 119 13.48 -3.68 -4.84
C PHE A 119 13.55 -2.20 -5.19
N ASN A 120 13.50 -1.93 -6.48
CA ASN A 120 13.35 -0.58 -6.99
C ASN A 120 11.90 -0.33 -7.43
N PHE A 121 11.47 0.92 -7.31
CA PHE A 121 10.15 1.37 -7.75
C PHE A 121 9.91 1.08 -9.23
N TYR A 122 10.90 1.36 -10.10
CA TYR A 122 10.82 1.15 -11.55
C TYR A 122 11.55 -0.14 -11.98
N PRO A 123 11.10 -0.79 -13.07
CA PRO A 123 11.83 -1.90 -13.64
C PRO A 123 13.16 -1.41 -14.23
N SER A 124 14.13 -2.30 -14.37
CA SER A 124 15.40 -1.95 -15.01
C SER A 124 15.30 -1.86 -16.53
N GLU A 125 15.96 -0.85 -17.10
CA GLU A 125 16.13 -0.64 -18.54
C GLU A 125 17.61 -0.36 -18.87
N TYR A 126 17.92 -0.18 -20.16
CA TYR A 126 19.26 0.18 -20.62
C TYR A 126 19.26 1.54 -21.32
N PHE A 127 20.23 2.38 -20.96
CA PHE A 127 20.51 3.66 -21.60
C PHE A 127 22.01 3.74 -21.92
N ASN A 128 22.36 3.83 -23.20
CA ASN A 128 23.75 3.77 -23.68
C ASN A 128 24.56 2.60 -23.10
N GLY A 129 23.96 1.41 -23.03
CA GLY A 129 24.61 0.22 -22.46
C GLY A 129 24.68 0.17 -20.93
N VAL A 130 24.25 1.23 -20.23
CA VAL A 130 24.19 1.27 -18.75
C VAL A 130 22.80 0.87 -18.27
N LYS A 131 22.74 -0.01 -17.28
CA LYS A 131 21.47 -0.39 -16.62
C LYS A 131 20.97 0.75 -15.74
N ILE A 132 19.77 1.24 -16.02
CA ILE A 132 19.11 2.35 -15.31
C ILE A 132 17.73 1.94 -14.81
N ARG A 133 17.12 2.75 -13.92
CA ARG A 133 15.78 2.51 -13.37
C ARG A 133 15.02 3.83 -13.25
N GLN A 134 14.15 4.06 -14.22
CA GLN A 134 13.40 5.30 -14.40
C GLN A 134 12.03 4.99 -15.02
N PRO A 135 11.10 5.97 -15.09
CA PRO A 135 9.86 5.81 -15.84
C PRO A 135 10.11 5.36 -17.29
N ARG A 136 9.36 4.37 -17.73
CA ARG A 136 9.42 3.73 -19.04
C ARG A 136 8.57 4.45 -20.09
N PHE A 137 7.36 4.87 -19.72
CA PHE A 137 6.38 5.40 -20.68
C PHE A 137 6.11 6.88 -20.48
N MET A 138 6.24 7.37 -19.25
CA MET A 138 6.16 8.79 -18.98
C MET A 138 7.22 9.56 -19.75
N TYR A 139 6.81 10.61 -20.45
CA TYR A 139 7.74 11.50 -21.13
C TYR A 139 8.71 12.16 -20.13
N LEU A 140 10.01 11.97 -20.34
CA LEU A 140 11.07 12.66 -19.63
C LEU A 140 11.81 13.55 -20.61
N ALA A 141 11.76 14.86 -20.39
CA ALA A 141 12.62 15.78 -21.14
C ALA A 141 14.10 15.40 -20.90
N PRO A 142 15.01 15.55 -21.88
CA PRO A 142 16.38 15.05 -21.78
C PRO A 142 17.11 15.47 -20.50
N GLN A 143 16.88 16.70 -20.02
CA GLN A 143 17.48 17.21 -18.79
C GLN A 143 17.01 16.51 -17.51
N TRP A 144 15.84 15.85 -17.52
CA TRP A 144 15.25 15.18 -16.36
C TRP A 144 15.47 13.66 -16.33
N GLN A 145 16.08 13.08 -17.37
CA GLN A 145 16.25 11.63 -17.44
C GLN A 145 17.09 11.11 -16.28
N GLY A 146 18.25 11.72 -15.99
CA GLY A 146 19.07 11.27 -14.85
C GLY A 146 18.47 11.59 -13.49
N PHE A 147 17.62 12.62 -13.38
CA PHE A 147 16.85 12.89 -12.17
C PHE A 147 15.89 11.74 -11.82
N ALA A 148 15.34 11.07 -12.83
CA ALA A 148 14.41 9.97 -12.65
C ALA A 148 15.09 8.60 -12.51
N ASN A 149 16.42 8.53 -12.64
CA ASN A 149 17.21 7.32 -12.40
C ASN A 149 17.45 7.11 -10.90
N ILE A 150 16.55 6.40 -10.25
CA ILE A 150 16.46 6.34 -8.78
C ILE A 150 17.04 5.03 -8.19
N PRO A 151 17.62 5.08 -6.97
CA PRO A 151 18.08 3.88 -6.27
C PRO A 151 16.89 3.09 -5.69
N PRO A 152 17.11 1.88 -5.15
CA PRO A 152 16.11 1.16 -4.38
C PRO A 152 15.60 2.00 -3.20
N ASP A 153 14.36 1.77 -2.81
CA ASP A 153 13.72 2.49 -1.71
C ASP A 153 13.09 1.50 -0.71
N ALA A 154 12.97 1.95 0.54
CA ALA A 154 12.48 1.17 1.67
C ALA A 154 11.00 0.82 1.53
N ASP A 155 10.22 1.66 0.84
CA ASP A 155 8.78 1.46 0.66
C ASP A 155 8.52 0.29 -0.29
N THR A 156 9.06 0.38 -1.51
CA THR A 156 8.97 -0.68 -2.51
C THR A 156 9.60 -1.98 -2.00
N THR A 157 10.77 -1.89 -1.36
CA THR A 157 11.46 -3.07 -0.80
C THR A 157 10.61 -3.74 0.28
N SER A 158 10.02 -2.98 1.19
CA SER A 158 9.20 -3.56 2.27
C SER A 158 7.86 -4.11 1.77
N VAL A 159 7.19 -3.40 0.86
CA VAL A 159 5.93 -3.83 0.25
C VAL A 159 6.12 -5.12 -0.56
N ALA A 160 7.15 -5.19 -1.40
CA ALA A 160 7.40 -6.35 -2.25
C ALA A 160 7.85 -7.58 -1.45
N ASN A 161 8.73 -7.43 -0.46
CA ASN A 161 9.08 -8.55 0.43
C ASN A 161 7.89 -9.01 1.28
N THR A 162 6.97 -8.11 1.65
CA THR A 162 5.71 -8.50 2.28
C THR A 162 4.84 -9.34 1.32
N THR A 163 4.82 -9.01 0.03
CA THR A 163 4.14 -9.83 -0.99
C THR A 163 4.76 -11.22 -1.11
N LEU A 164 6.09 -11.33 -1.11
CA LEU A 164 6.79 -12.62 -1.11
C LEU A 164 6.42 -13.46 0.12
N HIS A 165 6.34 -12.81 1.29
CA HIS A 165 5.92 -13.47 2.53
C HIS A 165 4.48 -13.99 2.47
N TYR A 166 3.54 -13.17 1.99
CA TYR A 166 2.16 -13.60 1.81
C TYR A 166 2.05 -14.75 0.81
N TYR A 167 2.73 -14.66 -0.33
CA TYR A 167 2.77 -15.74 -1.33
C TYR A 167 3.25 -17.05 -0.71
N ARG A 168 4.38 -17.02 0.02
CA ARG A 168 4.90 -18.20 0.71
C ARG A 168 3.86 -18.77 1.69
N SER A 169 3.25 -17.90 2.48
CA SER A 169 2.24 -18.27 3.48
C SER A 169 1.03 -18.97 2.82
N MET A 170 0.59 -18.50 1.64
CA MET A 170 -0.46 -19.17 0.85
C MET A 170 -0.02 -20.55 0.35
N VAL A 171 1.19 -20.66 -0.20
CA VAL A 171 1.73 -21.92 -0.73
C VAL A 171 1.78 -23.01 0.34
N ILE A 172 2.12 -22.65 1.57
CA ILE A 172 2.18 -23.59 2.70
C ILE A 172 0.85 -23.70 3.48
N GLY A 173 -0.18 -22.94 3.10
CA GLY A 173 -1.50 -22.97 3.74
C GLY A 173 -1.52 -22.50 5.20
N ARG A 174 -0.68 -21.52 5.58
CA ARG A 174 -0.60 -21.00 6.95
C ARG A 174 -0.87 -19.50 7.00
N GLN A 175 -1.37 -19.03 8.15
CA GLN A 175 -1.54 -17.60 8.37
C GLN A 175 -0.17 -16.91 8.35
N PRO A 176 -0.08 -15.69 7.77
CA PRO A 176 1.19 -14.97 7.62
C PRO A 176 1.80 -14.56 8.97
N THR A 177 1.01 -14.45 10.03
CA THR A 177 1.49 -14.22 11.40
C THR A 177 2.16 -15.44 12.04
N ASP A 178 1.85 -16.64 11.55
CA ASP A 178 2.36 -17.91 12.08
C ASP A 178 3.66 -18.34 11.40
N VAL A 179 4.05 -17.64 10.33
CA VAL A 179 5.20 -17.92 9.49
C VAL A 179 6.18 -16.77 9.66
N THR A 180 7.46 -17.07 9.88
CA THR A 180 8.50 -16.03 9.88
C THR A 180 8.87 -15.70 8.44
N ALA A 181 8.87 -14.42 8.09
CA ALA A 181 9.28 -13.97 6.77
C ALA A 181 10.78 -14.22 6.57
N GLU A 182 11.11 -14.87 5.45
CA GLU A 182 12.49 -15.04 4.98
C GLU A 182 12.92 -13.79 4.23
N VAL A 183 13.40 -12.81 5.00
CA VAL A 183 13.92 -11.56 4.46
C VAL A 183 15.43 -11.68 4.31
N PRO A 184 16.00 -11.47 3.11
CA PRO A 184 17.45 -11.51 2.90
C PRO A 184 18.19 -10.57 3.84
N GLU A 185 19.34 -10.98 4.36
CA GLU A 185 20.12 -10.17 5.30
C GLU A 185 20.51 -8.81 4.72
N GLN A 186 20.81 -8.74 3.42
CA GLN A 186 21.07 -7.49 2.72
C GLN A 186 19.91 -6.50 2.81
N VAL A 187 18.64 -6.94 2.82
CA VAL A 187 17.48 -6.06 3.03
C VAL A 187 17.49 -5.49 4.45
N ILE A 188 17.71 -6.34 5.46
CA ILE A 188 17.76 -5.92 6.87
C ILE A 188 18.92 -4.95 7.11
N ASN A 189 20.09 -5.22 6.54
CA ASN A 189 21.28 -4.40 6.65
C ASN A 189 21.08 -3.04 5.96
N ALA A 190 20.47 -3.02 4.77
CA ALA A 190 20.17 -1.78 4.05
C ALA A 190 19.21 -0.88 4.83
N LEU A 191 18.12 -1.44 5.36
CA LEU A 191 17.19 -0.69 6.22
C LEU A 191 17.89 -0.17 7.48
N SER A 192 18.68 -1.00 8.14
CA SER A 192 19.35 -0.63 9.39
C SER A 192 20.42 0.44 9.20
N ALA A 193 21.12 0.45 8.06
CA ALA A 193 22.17 1.42 7.75
C ALA A 193 21.61 2.80 7.38
N ILE A 194 20.44 2.86 6.76
CA ILE A 194 19.86 4.09 6.22
C ILE A 194 18.77 4.60 7.18
N ARG A 195 19.21 5.39 8.17
CA ARG A 195 18.38 5.99 9.22
C ARG A 195 18.56 7.49 9.33
N ASP A 196 17.54 8.16 9.87
CA ASP A 196 17.53 9.60 10.10
C ASP A 196 18.32 9.99 11.35
N LEU A 197 19.65 9.97 11.23
CA LEU A 197 20.64 10.27 12.28
C LEU A 197 21.74 11.17 11.73
N ASP A 198 22.16 12.19 12.49
CA ASP A 198 23.33 13.04 12.21
C ASP A 198 23.47 13.47 10.74
N ARG A 199 22.39 14.09 10.25
CA ARG A 199 22.28 14.52 8.86
C ARG A 199 21.54 15.82 8.74
N THR A 200 21.72 16.48 7.61
CA THR A 200 20.88 17.63 7.25
C THR A 200 19.54 17.12 6.73
N PRO A 201 18.42 17.34 7.45
CA PRO A 201 17.13 16.82 7.04
C PRO A 201 16.70 17.43 5.71
N HIS A 202 15.95 16.66 4.93
CA HIS A 202 15.24 17.21 3.79
C HIS A 202 14.32 18.34 4.27
N ILE A 203 14.25 19.41 3.49
CA ILE A 203 13.56 20.66 3.88
C ILE A 203 12.07 20.44 4.20
N TYR A 204 11.41 19.49 3.53
CA TYR A 204 10.06 19.08 3.92
C TYR A 204 10.01 18.55 5.36
N ASN A 205 10.85 17.57 5.70
CA ASN A 205 10.90 17.00 7.05
C ASN A 205 11.29 18.07 8.08
N ARG A 206 12.22 18.98 7.74
CA ARG A 206 12.61 20.11 8.59
C ARG A 206 11.42 21.01 8.92
N LEU A 207 10.62 21.41 7.93
CA LEU A 207 9.43 22.25 8.12
C LEU A 207 8.38 21.58 9.02
N GLN A 208 8.32 20.24 9.00
CA GLN A 208 7.40 19.45 9.83
C GLN A 208 7.99 19.03 11.19
N ARG A 209 9.21 19.50 11.52
CA ARG A 209 9.96 19.11 12.73
C ARG A 209 10.16 17.59 12.85
N GLN A 210 10.40 16.95 11.72
CA GLN A 210 10.80 15.55 11.60
C GLN A 210 12.30 15.52 11.35
N ILE A 211 13.09 15.65 12.41
CA ILE A 211 14.54 15.78 12.36
C ILE A 211 15.08 14.83 13.43
N GLU A 212 16.18 14.14 13.13
CA GLU A 212 16.85 13.24 14.09
C GLU A 212 15.85 12.22 14.67
N THR A 213 14.95 11.74 13.83
CA THR A 213 13.88 10.84 14.28
C THR A 213 14.40 9.45 14.61
N GLY A 214 15.58 9.10 14.11
CA GLY A 214 16.17 7.76 14.21
C GLY A 214 15.46 6.69 13.37
N ALA A 215 14.33 7.04 12.74
CA ALA A 215 13.50 6.19 11.91
C ALA A 215 14.20 5.86 10.58
N PHE A 216 13.64 4.90 9.84
CA PHE A 216 14.14 4.53 8.51
C PHE A 216 13.89 5.66 7.51
N MET A 217 14.84 5.87 6.58
CA MET A 217 14.66 6.82 5.47
C MET A 217 14.08 6.13 4.23
N THR A 218 13.49 6.92 3.34
CA THR A 218 12.83 6.40 2.13
C THR A 218 13.82 5.75 1.17
N TRP A 219 14.91 6.40 0.80
CA TRP A 219 15.84 5.88 -0.21
C TRP A 219 16.91 5.02 0.43
N LEU A 220 17.11 3.78 -0.02
CA LEU A 220 18.14 2.86 0.52
C LEU A 220 19.51 3.16 -0.10
N TRP A 221 19.92 4.41 0.02
CA TRP A 221 21.14 4.95 -0.53
C TRP A 221 21.71 6.03 0.39
N ASP A 222 23.03 6.11 0.47
CA ASP A 222 23.70 7.14 1.25
C ASP A 222 23.75 8.45 0.46
N GLU A 223 23.17 9.51 1.03
CA GLU A 223 23.19 10.86 0.46
C GLU A 223 24.59 11.50 0.44
N LYS A 224 25.53 10.98 1.24
CA LYS A 224 26.94 11.40 1.32
C LYS A 224 27.85 10.61 0.37
N ASN A 225 27.31 9.63 -0.37
CA ASN A 225 28.12 8.79 -1.25
C ASN A 225 28.79 9.63 -2.35
N PRO A 226 30.14 9.67 -2.45
CA PRO A 226 30.85 10.49 -3.43
C PRO A 226 30.61 10.06 -4.88
N ASN A 227 30.12 8.84 -5.10
CA ASN A 227 29.79 8.32 -6.43
C ASN A 227 28.36 8.66 -6.86
N MET A 228 27.54 9.29 -6.00
CA MET A 228 26.19 9.72 -6.37
C MET A 228 26.25 11.00 -7.22
N PRO A 229 25.61 11.05 -8.40
CA PRO A 229 25.57 12.28 -9.20
C PRO A 229 24.80 13.41 -8.51
N HIS A 230 25.52 14.44 -8.06
CA HIS A 230 24.89 15.59 -7.40
C HIS A 230 24.32 16.62 -8.39
N ASN A 231 24.80 16.69 -9.63
CA ASN A 231 24.22 17.56 -10.66
C ASN A 231 22.80 17.08 -11.03
N TYR A 232 21.78 17.93 -10.85
CA TYR A 232 20.37 17.64 -11.17
C TYR A 232 20.14 17.23 -12.62
N PHE A 233 21.00 17.70 -13.53
CA PHE A 233 20.93 17.42 -14.96
C PHE A 233 21.99 16.41 -15.41
N ALA A 234 22.58 15.66 -14.47
CA ALA A 234 23.44 14.55 -14.82
C ALA A 234 22.69 13.57 -15.73
N ARG A 235 23.40 13.00 -16.71
CA ARG A 235 22.84 11.98 -17.58
C ARG A 235 22.60 10.67 -16.79
N PRO A 236 21.63 9.83 -17.19
CA PRO A 236 21.37 8.56 -16.51
C PRO A 236 22.58 7.63 -16.40
N ASP A 237 23.45 7.64 -17.41
CA ASP A 237 24.69 6.85 -17.48
C ASP A 237 25.74 7.25 -16.43
N ARG A 238 25.54 8.35 -15.70
CA ARG A 238 26.41 8.77 -14.58
C ARG A 238 26.09 8.09 -13.25
N GLY A 239 24.99 7.35 -13.17
CA GLY A 239 24.59 6.61 -11.98
C GLY A 239 23.21 7.01 -11.45
N THR A 240 22.77 6.31 -10.40
CA THR A 240 21.51 6.60 -9.71
C THR A 240 21.67 7.68 -8.68
N ARG A 241 20.57 8.39 -8.39
CA ARG A 241 20.56 9.46 -7.40
C ARG A 241 19.30 9.46 -6.58
N ILE A 242 19.43 9.86 -5.32
CA ILE A 242 18.29 10.24 -4.51
C ILE A 242 17.66 11.47 -5.15
N PRO A 243 16.33 11.50 -5.37
CA PRO A 243 15.66 12.70 -5.84
C PRO A 243 16.06 13.91 -5.00
N PHE A 244 16.46 14.98 -5.68
CA PHE A 244 16.94 16.21 -5.04
C PHE A 244 18.18 16.09 -4.13
N ASN A 245 18.94 14.98 -4.20
CA ASN A 245 20.17 14.71 -3.42
C ASN A 245 19.99 14.68 -1.90
N LYS A 246 18.75 14.60 -1.41
CA LYS A 246 18.46 14.63 0.02
C LYS A 246 17.43 13.57 0.33
N ASN A 247 17.79 12.67 1.23
CA ASN A 247 16.89 11.61 1.68
C ASN A 247 15.87 12.17 2.68
N ASP A 248 14.79 11.45 2.88
CA ASP A 248 13.64 11.90 3.66
C ASP A 248 13.09 10.80 4.57
N VAL A 249 12.27 11.20 5.53
CA VAL A 249 11.52 10.30 6.41
C VAL A 249 10.04 10.41 6.06
N ASP A 250 9.38 9.28 5.88
CA ASP A 250 7.94 9.20 5.61
C ASP A 250 7.30 8.17 6.55
N CYS A 251 6.21 8.56 7.22
CA CYS A 251 5.54 7.70 8.18
C CYS A 251 4.88 6.47 7.57
N VAL A 252 4.38 6.55 6.34
CA VAL A 252 3.75 5.39 5.68
C VAL A 252 4.82 4.41 5.21
N VAL A 253 5.95 4.92 4.69
CA VAL A 253 7.14 4.10 4.38
C VAL A 253 7.60 3.36 5.63
N ASN A 254 7.75 4.06 6.75
CA ASN A 254 8.11 3.45 8.02
C ASN A 254 7.08 2.44 8.51
N ALA A 255 5.79 2.69 8.33
CA ALA A 255 4.74 1.72 8.67
C ALA A 255 4.85 0.44 7.80
N ASN A 256 5.20 0.55 6.52
CA ASN A 256 5.41 -0.62 5.65
C ASN A 256 6.67 -1.40 6.05
N VAL A 257 7.75 -0.71 6.43
CA VAL A 257 8.96 -1.33 6.97
C VAL A 257 8.68 -2.07 8.29
N LEU A 258 7.95 -1.44 9.24
CA LEU A 258 7.57 -2.08 10.50
C LEU A 258 6.78 -3.38 10.27
N LYS A 259 5.86 -3.39 9.30
CA LYS A 259 5.09 -4.59 8.94
C LYS A 259 6.00 -5.73 8.51
N LEU A 260 6.93 -5.46 7.59
CA LEU A 260 7.90 -6.45 7.12
C LEU A 260 8.77 -6.97 8.27
N LEU A 261 9.34 -6.07 9.06
CA LEU A 261 10.26 -6.43 10.15
C LEU A 261 9.54 -7.22 11.25
N SER A 262 8.26 -6.96 11.49
CA SER A 262 7.43 -7.77 12.39
C SER A 262 7.31 -9.21 11.90
N PHE A 263 6.95 -9.42 10.63
CA PHE A 263 6.90 -10.77 10.05
C PHE A 263 8.27 -11.45 10.06
N ALA A 264 9.35 -10.70 9.90
CA ALA A 264 10.73 -11.22 9.94
C ALA A 264 11.27 -11.46 11.37
N ARG A 265 10.49 -11.12 12.42
CA ARG A 265 10.92 -11.15 13.84
C ARG A 265 12.19 -10.32 14.08
N LYS A 266 12.27 -9.16 13.43
CA LYS A 266 13.37 -8.17 13.53
C LYS A 266 12.89 -6.87 14.17
N ASP A 267 12.07 -7.00 15.22
CA ASP A 267 11.39 -5.90 15.92
C ASP A 267 12.19 -5.27 17.07
N GLN A 268 13.37 -5.81 17.39
CA GLN A 268 14.23 -5.31 18.48
C GLN A 268 15.25 -4.24 18.04
N GLY A 269 15.34 -3.96 16.73
CA GLY A 269 16.34 -3.03 16.20
C GLY A 269 16.06 -1.56 16.59
N PRO A 270 17.10 -0.72 16.71
CA PRO A 270 16.93 0.70 17.06
C PRO A 270 16.09 1.48 16.04
N GLY A 271 16.19 1.14 14.75
CA GLY A 271 15.33 1.71 13.71
C GLY A 271 13.85 1.38 13.93
N PHE A 272 13.53 0.13 14.29
CA PHE A 272 12.15 -0.28 14.57
C PHE A 272 11.54 0.53 15.72
N LYS A 273 12.24 0.61 16.85
CA LYS A 273 11.80 1.41 18.01
C LYS A 273 11.61 2.89 17.65
N ALA A 274 12.58 3.49 16.97
CA ALA A 274 12.53 4.89 16.57
C ALA A 274 11.36 5.17 15.59
N SER A 275 11.08 4.26 14.66
CA SER A 275 9.93 4.36 13.76
C SER A 275 8.59 4.28 14.51
N CYS A 276 8.47 3.40 15.52
CA CYS A 276 7.29 3.35 16.39
C CYS A 276 7.08 4.69 17.13
N GLU A 277 8.14 5.21 17.75
CA GLU A 277 8.09 6.50 18.48
C GLU A 277 7.75 7.66 17.54
N HIS A 278 8.33 7.68 16.34
CA HIS A 278 8.04 8.67 15.32
C HIS A 278 6.57 8.67 14.90
N ILE A 279 6.02 7.50 14.55
CA ILE A 279 4.62 7.35 14.14
C ILE A 279 3.69 7.72 15.31
N ASN A 280 3.95 7.22 16.52
CA ASN A 280 3.15 7.55 17.70
C ASN A 280 3.12 9.06 17.98
N ARG A 281 4.25 9.75 17.85
CA ARG A 281 4.34 11.21 17.97
C ARG A 281 3.51 11.92 16.90
N VAL A 282 3.58 11.48 15.64
CA VAL A 282 2.81 12.05 14.54
C VAL A 282 1.31 11.90 14.76
N VAL A 283 0.86 10.72 15.22
CA VAL A 283 -0.53 10.46 15.58
C VAL A 283 -0.96 11.36 16.74
N ALA A 284 -0.16 11.44 17.81
CA ALA A 284 -0.46 12.28 18.97
C ALA A 284 -0.61 13.76 18.59
N ARG A 285 0.20 14.24 17.63
CA ARG A 285 0.15 15.62 17.12
C ARG A 285 -0.84 15.84 15.97
N LYS A 286 -1.59 14.81 15.57
CA LYS A 286 -2.53 14.83 14.43
C LYS A 286 -1.89 15.30 13.10
N GLN A 287 -0.60 15.01 12.90
CA GLN A 287 0.15 15.44 11.70
C GLN A 287 -0.05 14.51 10.49
N PHE A 288 -1.22 13.85 10.38
CA PHE A 288 -1.49 12.79 9.38
C PHE A 288 -1.25 13.24 7.93
N TYR A 289 -1.58 14.49 7.63
CA TYR A 289 -1.43 15.02 6.29
C TYR A 289 0.03 15.33 5.93
N PHE A 290 0.86 15.65 6.92
CA PHE A 290 2.24 16.11 6.74
C PHE A 290 3.29 15.07 7.17
N CYS A 291 2.84 13.86 7.50
CA CYS A 291 3.67 12.79 8.02
C CYS A 291 4.66 12.21 7.00
N GLY A 292 4.49 12.56 5.73
CA GLY A 292 5.23 12.01 4.61
C GLY A 292 5.06 12.86 3.35
N MET A 293 5.95 12.68 2.38
CA MET A 293 5.90 13.40 1.11
C MET A 293 5.04 12.69 0.07
N TYR A 294 5.06 11.35 0.10
CA TYR A 294 4.60 10.53 -1.02
C TYR A 294 3.12 10.19 -0.95
N TYR A 295 2.53 10.27 0.24
CA TYR A 295 1.14 9.88 0.48
C TYR A 295 0.25 11.11 0.62
N PRO A 296 -0.52 11.47 -0.43
CA PRO A 296 -1.31 12.69 -0.41
C PRO A 296 -2.52 12.63 0.51
N SER A 297 -3.03 11.44 0.79
CA SER A 297 -4.19 11.28 1.64
C SER A 297 -3.79 11.20 3.10
N ARG A 298 -4.48 11.99 3.93
CA ARG A 298 -4.40 11.93 5.39
C ARG A 298 -4.91 10.61 5.98
N TYR A 299 -5.47 9.71 5.16
CA TYR A 299 -5.99 8.40 5.57
C TYR A 299 -5.02 7.24 5.26
N ALA A 300 -3.96 7.47 4.50
CA ALA A 300 -2.93 6.46 4.23
C ALA A 300 -2.25 6.00 5.53
N LEU A 301 -1.82 6.95 6.38
CA LEU A 301 -1.18 6.60 7.66
C LEU A 301 -2.14 5.85 8.61
N PRO A 302 -3.38 6.31 8.87
CA PRO A 302 -4.34 5.53 9.64
C PRO A 302 -4.56 4.10 9.11
N TYR A 303 -4.66 3.94 7.79
CA TYR A 303 -4.79 2.61 7.17
C TYR A 303 -3.56 1.73 7.42
N SER A 304 -2.36 2.25 7.20
CA SER A 304 -1.13 1.49 7.39
C SER A 304 -0.89 1.13 8.85
N VAL A 305 -1.15 2.03 9.79
CA VAL A 305 -1.03 1.73 11.24
C VAL A 305 -2.08 0.72 11.69
N ALA A 306 -3.34 0.85 11.24
CA ALA A 306 -4.38 -0.13 11.57
C ALA A 306 -4.04 -1.53 11.05
N THR A 307 -3.46 -1.62 9.85
CA THR A 307 -2.94 -2.88 9.30
C THR A 307 -1.82 -3.43 10.18
N ASN A 308 -0.81 -2.63 10.52
CA ASN A 308 0.29 -3.03 11.40
C ASN A 308 -0.18 -3.54 12.77
N LEU A 309 -1.14 -2.85 13.39
CA LEU A 309 -1.74 -3.26 14.66
C LEU A 309 -2.46 -4.61 14.55
N ARG A 310 -3.13 -4.89 13.43
CA ARG A 310 -3.76 -6.19 13.18
C ARG A 310 -2.73 -7.31 13.04
N GLU A 311 -1.58 -7.00 12.43
CA GLU A 311 -0.46 -7.94 12.26
C GLU A 311 0.49 -8.00 13.48
N GLY A 312 0.10 -7.43 14.62
CA GLY A 312 0.81 -7.62 15.89
C GLY A 312 1.93 -6.63 16.20
N VAL A 313 2.03 -5.50 15.47
CA VAL A 313 3.02 -4.44 15.78
C VAL A 313 2.59 -3.65 17.02
N SER A 314 2.84 -4.23 18.20
CA SER A 314 2.33 -3.75 19.49
C SER A 314 2.87 -2.39 19.93
N CYS A 315 4.05 -1.97 19.45
CA CYS A 315 4.62 -0.66 19.77
C CYS A 315 3.74 0.52 19.30
N LEU A 316 2.81 0.28 18.36
CA LEU A 316 1.88 1.30 17.84
C LEU A 316 0.56 1.35 18.62
N GLU A 317 0.35 0.48 19.59
CA GLU A 317 -0.88 0.41 20.39
C GLU A 317 -1.27 1.74 21.06
N PRO A 318 -0.33 2.58 21.55
CA PRO A 318 -0.66 3.92 22.06
C PRO A 318 -1.37 4.84 21.06
N SER A 319 -1.31 4.52 19.75
CA SER A 319 -1.97 5.27 18.69
C SER A 319 -3.37 4.76 18.36
N ARG A 320 -3.77 3.55 18.76
CA ARG A 320 -5.03 2.90 18.35
C ARG A 320 -6.24 3.81 18.55
N GLN A 321 -6.48 4.22 19.79
CA GLN A 321 -7.68 5.00 20.12
C GLN A 321 -7.68 6.39 19.46
N ARG A 322 -6.49 7.02 19.35
CA ARG A 322 -6.36 8.34 18.70
C ARG A 322 -6.67 8.26 17.21
N LEU A 323 -6.22 7.20 16.55
CA LEU A 323 -6.53 6.92 15.14
C LEU A 323 -8.01 6.65 14.93
N LEU A 324 -8.60 5.80 15.76
CA LEU A 324 -10.03 5.49 15.70
C LEU A 324 -10.88 6.77 15.84
N ASN A 325 -10.61 7.57 16.88
CA ASN A 325 -11.30 8.84 17.10
C ASN A 325 -11.11 9.80 15.93
N TYR A 326 -9.89 9.89 15.39
CA TYR A 326 -9.61 10.73 14.23
C TYR A 326 -10.40 10.30 12.99
N VAL A 327 -10.39 9.01 12.64
CA VAL A 327 -11.12 8.50 11.47
C VAL A 327 -12.63 8.73 11.63
N ILE A 328 -13.20 8.47 12.81
CA ILE A 328 -14.62 8.74 13.10
C ILE A 328 -14.96 10.22 12.91
N ALA A 329 -14.15 11.12 13.46
CA ALA A 329 -14.38 12.56 13.42
C ALA A 329 -14.28 13.15 12.00
N MET A 330 -13.50 12.52 11.13
CA MET A 330 -13.28 12.99 9.76
C MET A 330 -14.30 12.46 8.73
N GLN A 331 -15.24 11.60 9.13
CA GLN A 331 -16.27 11.10 8.22
C GLN A 331 -17.31 12.19 7.91
N ASN A 332 -17.54 12.44 6.63
CA ASN A 332 -18.57 13.35 6.14
C ASN A 332 -20.00 12.80 6.40
N PRO A 333 -21.04 13.65 6.35
CA PRO A 333 -22.44 13.21 6.51
C PRO A 333 -22.89 12.13 5.50
N ASP A 334 -22.36 12.15 4.28
CA ASP A 334 -22.64 11.17 3.23
C ASP A 334 -21.95 9.81 3.43
N GLY A 335 -21.10 9.70 4.47
CA GLY A 335 -20.32 8.50 4.78
C GLY A 335 -18.91 8.49 4.17
N SER A 336 -18.57 9.46 3.33
CA SER A 336 -17.26 9.54 2.69
C SER A 336 -16.16 10.08 3.60
N TRP A 337 -14.92 9.83 3.21
CA TRP A 337 -13.73 10.53 3.70
C TRP A 337 -13.04 11.22 2.53
N ARG A 338 -13.02 12.56 2.56
CA ARG A 338 -12.44 13.37 1.48
C ARG A 338 -10.98 13.73 1.76
N ASN A 339 -10.14 13.64 0.74
CA ASN A 339 -8.87 14.34 0.69
C ASN A 339 -8.99 15.67 -0.06
N SER A 340 -9.00 16.79 0.68
CA SER A 340 -9.26 18.13 0.14
C SER A 340 -8.04 18.85 -0.42
N PHE A 341 -6.83 18.33 -0.21
CA PHE A 341 -5.59 19.05 -0.55
C PHE A 341 -5.01 18.70 -1.92
N LEU A 342 -5.72 17.89 -2.69
CA LEU A 342 -5.39 17.61 -4.09
C LEU A 342 -6.19 18.55 -4.99
N ALA A 343 -5.59 19.01 -6.09
CA ALA A 343 -6.28 19.78 -7.12
C ALA A 343 -7.54 19.07 -7.65
N ARG A 344 -7.56 17.73 -7.58
CA ARG A 344 -8.76 16.90 -7.77
C ARG A 344 -9.01 16.09 -6.50
N PRO A 345 -10.08 16.39 -5.75
CA PRO A 345 -10.35 15.68 -4.50
C PRO A 345 -10.55 14.17 -4.73
N ASP A 346 -10.01 13.38 -3.81
CA ASP A 346 -10.18 11.93 -3.75
C ASP A 346 -11.19 11.61 -2.63
N TYR A 347 -12.19 10.81 -2.96
CA TYR A 347 -13.25 10.39 -2.04
C TYR A 347 -13.35 8.87 -1.98
N ILE A 348 -13.17 8.15 -3.08
CA ILE A 348 -13.35 6.70 -3.14
C ILE A 348 -12.16 6.01 -2.48
N HIS A 349 -10.93 6.35 -2.89
CA HIS A 349 -9.73 5.70 -2.37
C HIS A 349 -9.49 6.10 -0.91
N SER A 350 -9.67 7.39 -0.62
CA SER A 350 -9.65 7.91 0.75
C SER A 350 -10.72 7.28 1.66
N THR A 351 -11.95 7.05 1.16
CA THR A 351 -12.96 6.28 1.91
C THR A 351 -12.57 4.83 2.09
N ALA A 352 -12.02 4.17 1.07
CA ALA A 352 -11.59 2.77 1.19
C ALA A 352 -10.51 2.60 2.26
N TRP A 353 -9.50 3.48 2.31
CA TRP A 353 -8.49 3.49 3.38
C TRP A 353 -9.09 3.75 4.76
N ALA A 354 -9.87 4.83 4.90
CA ALA A 354 -10.46 5.22 6.17
C ALA A 354 -11.44 4.16 6.71
N LEU A 355 -12.25 3.55 5.84
CA LEU A 355 -13.19 2.50 6.22
C LEU A 355 -12.46 1.23 6.65
N ASN A 356 -11.43 0.80 5.93
CA ASN A 356 -10.58 -0.32 6.36
C ASN A 356 -9.96 -0.05 7.74
N ALA A 357 -9.42 1.16 7.96
CA ALA A 357 -8.86 1.55 9.26
C ALA A 357 -9.93 1.52 10.37
N LEU A 358 -11.10 2.10 10.11
CA LEU A 358 -12.22 2.12 11.06
C LEU A 358 -12.68 0.71 11.44
N ILE A 359 -12.80 -0.19 10.45
CA ILE A 359 -13.22 -1.57 10.70
C ILE A 359 -12.17 -2.34 11.51
N MET A 360 -10.88 -2.17 11.22
CA MET A 360 -9.79 -2.86 11.93
C MET A 360 -9.58 -2.34 13.36
N LEU A 361 -9.79 -1.05 13.60
CA LEU A 361 -9.62 -0.44 14.92
C LEU A 361 -10.89 -0.46 15.77
N GLY A 362 -12.05 -0.51 15.13
CA GLY A 362 -13.35 -0.41 15.77
C GLY A 362 -13.81 -1.70 16.44
N ASP A 363 -14.73 -1.53 17.37
CA ASP A 363 -15.45 -2.59 18.08
C ASP A 363 -16.84 -2.83 17.46
N PRO A 364 -17.18 -4.04 17.00
CA PRO A 364 -18.51 -4.37 16.45
C PRO A 364 -19.64 -4.24 17.47
N LYS A 365 -19.38 -4.31 18.77
CA LYS A 365 -20.40 -4.11 19.82
C LYS A 365 -20.75 -2.63 20.01
N ASN A 366 -19.92 -1.71 19.53
CA ASN A 366 -20.15 -0.28 19.66
C ASN A 366 -21.06 0.28 18.55
N ASP A 367 -22.19 0.85 18.94
CA ASP A 367 -23.22 1.39 18.05
C ASP A 367 -22.72 2.51 17.15
N LEU A 368 -21.88 3.42 17.67
CA LEU A 368 -21.30 4.50 16.89
C LEU A 368 -20.38 3.95 15.80
N HIS A 369 -19.56 2.95 16.12
CA HIS A 369 -18.67 2.32 15.13
C HIS A 369 -19.47 1.63 14.03
N ARG A 370 -20.48 0.82 14.38
CA ARG A 370 -21.38 0.17 13.41
C ARG A 370 -22.04 1.21 12.50
N ALA A 371 -22.61 2.27 13.06
CA ALA A 371 -23.27 3.32 12.27
C ALA A 371 -22.30 4.05 11.32
N ARG A 372 -21.07 4.32 11.76
CA ARG A 372 -20.02 4.96 10.93
C ARG A 372 -19.57 4.02 9.81
N ILE A 373 -19.39 2.74 10.09
CA ILE A 373 -19.04 1.71 9.10
C ILE A 373 -20.16 1.53 8.08
N GLN A 374 -21.41 1.41 8.52
CA GLN A 374 -22.57 1.27 7.64
C GLN A 374 -22.68 2.44 6.65
N ARG A 375 -22.46 3.69 7.10
CA ARG A 375 -22.42 4.84 6.19
C ARG A 375 -21.26 4.78 5.19
N GLY A 376 -20.07 4.38 5.62
CA GLY A 376 -18.92 4.20 4.74
C GLY A 376 -19.15 3.13 3.68
N VAL A 377 -19.73 2.00 4.07
CA VAL A 377 -20.14 0.91 3.17
C VAL A 377 -21.18 1.40 2.16
N LYS A 378 -22.22 2.10 2.63
CA LYS A 378 -23.24 2.68 1.76
C LYS A 378 -22.63 3.63 0.73
N PHE A 379 -21.71 4.49 1.15
CA PHE A 379 -20.98 5.37 0.24
C PHE A 379 -20.20 4.56 -0.80
N LEU A 380 -19.33 3.62 -0.40
CA LEU A 380 -18.58 2.82 -1.39
C LEU A 380 -19.50 2.09 -2.35
N LEU A 381 -20.58 1.46 -1.87
CA LEU A 381 -21.54 0.79 -2.75
C LEU A 381 -22.22 1.75 -3.75
N SER A 382 -22.38 3.02 -3.39
CA SER A 382 -22.92 4.04 -4.31
C SER A 382 -21.91 4.53 -5.35
N GLN A 383 -20.61 4.28 -5.13
CA GLN A 383 -19.52 4.69 -6.02
C GLN A 383 -19.05 3.54 -6.93
N LYS A 384 -19.65 2.36 -6.83
CA LYS A 384 -19.26 1.20 -7.65
C LYS A 384 -19.75 1.38 -9.08
N GLU A 385 -18.90 1.04 -10.03
CA GLU A 385 -19.22 1.00 -11.46
C GLU A 385 -19.20 -0.44 -11.97
N LYS A 386 -19.65 -0.63 -13.22
CA LYS A 386 -19.58 -1.89 -13.94
C LYS A 386 -18.74 -1.72 -15.19
N ASP A 387 -17.81 -2.64 -15.44
CA ASP A 387 -17.03 -2.65 -16.68
C ASP A 387 -17.90 -3.15 -17.85
N SER A 388 -17.32 -3.23 -19.05
CA SER A 388 -18.02 -3.72 -20.24
C SER A 388 -18.47 -5.19 -20.16
N ALA A 389 -17.95 -5.98 -19.22
CA ALA A 389 -18.42 -7.34 -18.94
C ALA A 389 -19.35 -7.43 -17.70
N GLY A 390 -19.82 -6.29 -17.19
CA GLY A 390 -20.69 -6.24 -16.02
C GLY A 390 -19.99 -6.54 -14.69
N LEU A 391 -18.65 -6.51 -14.65
CA LEU A 391 -17.86 -6.75 -13.44
C LEU A 391 -17.75 -5.47 -12.61
N THR A 392 -17.93 -5.59 -11.29
CA THR A 392 -17.89 -4.47 -10.36
C THR A 392 -16.46 -3.93 -10.21
N TYR A 393 -16.31 -2.61 -10.24
CA TYR A 393 -15.05 -1.96 -9.87
C TYR A 393 -15.28 -0.58 -9.25
N TRP A 394 -14.22 0.00 -8.71
CA TRP A 394 -14.19 1.38 -8.24
C TRP A 394 -13.14 2.19 -9.01
N PRO A 395 -13.50 3.35 -9.59
CA PRO A 395 -12.56 4.18 -10.32
C PRO A 395 -11.28 4.48 -9.54
N GLY A 396 -10.13 4.37 -10.22
CA GLY A 396 -8.83 4.68 -9.63
C GLY A 396 -8.70 6.14 -9.24
N GLN A 397 -8.37 6.41 -7.97
CA GLN A 397 -8.09 7.75 -7.46
C GLN A 397 -6.66 7.83 -6.93
N VAL A 398 -6.25 9.02 -6.49
CA VAL A 398 -4.85 9.28 -6.16
C VAL A 398 -4.47 8.55 -4.87
N PHE A 399 -3.46 7.69 -4.95
CA PHE A 399 -2.92 6.99 -3.77
C PHE A 399 -1.47 7.37 -3.47
N TYR A 400 -0.73 7.86 -4.46
CA TYR A 400 0.68 8.18 -4.33
C TYR A 400 1.01 9.43 -5.14
N ALA A 401 2.04 10.14 -4.72
CA ALA A 401 2.52 11.35 -5.35
C ALA A 401 4.04 11.46 -5.25
N ALA A 402 4.64 12.24 -6.15
CA ALA A 402 6.07 12.55 -6.12
C ALA A 402 6.31 14.06 -6.22
N THR A 403 7.54 14.42 -5.86
CA THR A 403 8.20 15.75 -5.88
C THR A 403 8.01 16.64 -4.64
N PHE A 404 9.02 17.50 -4.45
CA PHE A 404 9.23 18.34 -3.26
C PHE A 404 8.82 19.82 -3.45
N VAL A 405 9.08 20.43 -4.62
CA VAL A 405 8.94 21.90 -4.79
C VAL A 405 7.49 22.36 -4.61
N ALA A 406 6.53 21.51 -4.99
CA ALA A 406 5.13 21.60 -4.60
C ALA A 406 4.66 20.18 -4.29
N ARG A 407 3.76 20.00 -3.31
CA ARG A 407 3.15 18.68 -3.09
C ARG A 407 2.21 18.37 -4.25
N TYR A 408 2.26 17.13 -4.73
CA TYR A 408 1.32 16.53 -5.68
C TYR A 408 1.30 17.04 -7.13
N PRO A 409 2.38 17.60 -7.70
CA PRO A 409 2.39 17.88 -9.12
C PRO A 409 2.50 16.58 -9.91
N VAL A 410 3.06 15.50 -9.38
CA VAL A 410 3.05 14.19 -10.05
C VAL A 410 2.30 13.21 -9.17
N VAL A 411 1.25 12.59 -9.69
CA VAL A 411 0.36 11.71 -8.92
C VAL A 411 0.09 10.39 -9.63
N TRP A 412 -0.08 9.33 -8.86
CA TRP A 412 -0.41 7.99 -9.33
C TRP A 412 -1.83 7.61 -8.94
N ARG A 413 -2.54 6.98 -9.87
CA ARG A 413 -3.88 6.41 -9.69
C ARG A 413 -3.92 4.96 -10.13
N SER A 414 -4.68 4.12 -9.43
CA SER A 414 -4.86 2.73 -9.84
C SER A 414 -6.26 2.25 -9.54
N THR A 415 -7.00 1.86 -10.59
CA THR A 415 -8.35 1.29 -10.48
C THR A 415 -8.31 -0.06 -9.76
N ALA A 416 -7.34 -0.91 -10.07
CA ALA A 416 -7.15 -2.18 -9.38
C ALA A 416 -6.89 -2.00 -7.88
N TYR A 417 -6.08 -1.01 -7.49
CA TYR A 417 -5.79 -0.76 -6.08
C TYR A 417 -7.00 -0.21 -5.31
N THR A 418 -7.71 0.78 -5.85
CA THR A 418 -8.96 1.27 -5.24
C THR A 418 -10.00 0.15 -5.13
N THR A 419 -10.12 -0.69 -6.16
CA THR A 419 -11.06 -1.82 -6.19
C THR A 419 -10.70 -2.87 -5.14
N ALA A 420 -9.42 -3.24 -5.01
CA ALA A 420 -8.96 -4.19 -4.01
C ALA A 420 -9.23 -3.71 -2.57
N LEU A 421 -8.93 -2.45 -2.27
CA LEU A 421 -9.20 -1.85 -0.96
C LEU A 421 -10.69 -1.80 -0.65
N SER A 422 -11.52 -1.48 -1.65
CA SER A 422 -12.98 -1.42 -1.50
C SER A 422 -13.55 -2.81 -1.25
N ALA A 423 -13.10 -3.82 -2.00
CA ALA A 423 -13.49 -5.22 -1.80
C ALA A 423 -13.10 -5.73 -0.39
N LYS A 424 -11.88 -5.43 0.07
CA LYS A 424 -11.43 -5.75 1.43
C LYS A 424 -12.32 -5.08 2.49
N ALA A 425 -12.66 -3.80 2.30
CA ALA A 425 -13.54 -3.07 3.22
C ALA A 425 -14.93 -3.71 3.30
N LEU A 426 -15.53 -4.09 2.16
CA LEU A 426 -16.82 -4.77 2.14
C LEU A 426 -16.77 -6.12 2.86
N LEU A 427 -15.74 -6.93 2.58
CA LEU A 427 -15.55 -8.23 3.25
C LEU A 427 -15.42 -8.07 4.78
N LEU A 428 -14.61 -7.12 5.23
CA LEU A 428 -14.40 -6.88 6.66
C LEU A 428 -15.64 -6.27 7.37
N ALA A 429 -16.50 -5.55 6.65
CA ALA A 429 -17.65 -4.89 7.22
C ALA A 429 -18.75 -5.85 7.67
N ASP A 430 -18.78 -7.08 7.15
CA ASP A 430 -19.80 -8.10 7.42
C ASP A 430 -20.05 -8.29 8.94
N ARG A 431 -18.95 -8.38 9.72
CA ARG A 431 -19.01 -8.53 11.19
C ARG A 431 -19.60 -7.33 11.96
N PHE A 432 -19.80 -6.20 11.30
CA PHE A 432 -20.41 -5.00 11.89
C PHE A 432 -21.87 -4.80 11.46
N LEU A 433 -22.33 -5.52 10.43
CA LEU A 433 -23.66 -5.32 9.85
C LEU A 433 -24.61 -6.47 10.15
N ASN A 434 -24.09 -7.66 10.43
CA ASN A 434 -24.89 -8.82 10.83
C ASN A 434 -25.26 -8.72 12.32
N ARG A 435 -26.54 -8.90 12.63
CA ARG A 435 -27.07 -9.08 14.00
C ARG A 435 -27.45 -10.52 14.22
#